data_AF-A8AAF6-F1
#
_entry.id   AF-A8AAF6-F1
#
_cell.length_a   1.000
_cell.length_b   1.000
_cell.length_c   1.000
_cell.angle_alpha   90.00
_cell.angle_beta   90.00
_cell.angle_gamma   90.00
#
_symmetry.space_group_name_H-M   'P 1'
#
loop_
_entity.id
_entity.type
_entity.pdbx_description
1 polymer ?
#
loop_
_entity_poly.entity_id
_entity_poly.type
_entity_poly.pdbx_seq_one_letter_code
_entity_poly.pdbx_strand_id
1 'polypeptide(L)'
;MEDRAFYLLLRKFREFGVDPSCARRVSCRSELDCIIKALKICNGLKVTQLGIDPGETVGIVIVVDAVPVWEWEGSRDEAVKVVSEVLKTIEIDRVVTSEGGLDLLPSSLEVPVVLVREHGTSKRRVRGLKKHSSSAYLMVARNSITRRVRRWRGGS
;
A
#
# COMPACT_ATOMS: atom_id res chain seq x y z
N MET A 1 -6.88 3.14 25.39
CA MET A 1 -6.49 3.43 23.99
C MET A 1 -6.55 2.20 23.08
N GLU A 2 -6.59 0.98 23.62
CA GLU A 2 -6.62 -0.28 22.86
C GLU A 2 -7.94 -0.55 22.12
N ASP A 3 -9.07 -0.02 22.58
CA ASP A 3 -10.39 -0.41 22.06
C ASP A 3 -10.65 0.10 20.63
N ARG A 4 -10.32 1.35 20.30
CA ARG A 4 -10.72 1.93 18.99
C ARG A 4 -9.99 1.28 17.81
N ALA A 5 -8.68 1.05 17.95
CA ALA A 5 -7.88 0.36 16.93
C ALA A 5 -8.35 -1.09 16.77
N PHE A 6 -8.66 -1.77 17.88
CA PHE A 6 -9.19 -3.13 17.86
C PHE A 6 -10.59 -3.21 17.21
N TYR A 7 -11.48 -2.24 17.46
CA TYR A 7 -12.78 -2.18 16.79
C TYR A 7 -12.68 -1.89 15.29
N LEU A 8 -11.77 -1.01 14.87
CA LEU A 8 -11.52 -0.74 13.44
C LEU A 8 -10.92 -1.96 12.74
N LEU A 9 -10.01 -2.66 13.42
CA LEU A 9 -9.46 -3.94 12.99
C LEU A 9 -10.58 -4.98 12.80
N LEU A 10 -11.47 -5.18 13.77
CA LEU A 10 -12.60 -6.11 13.68
C LEU A 10 -13.58 -5.75 12.55
N ARG A 11 -13.82 -4.46 12.33
CA ARG A 11 -14.65 -3.99 11.21
C ARG A 11 -14.01 -4.31 9.87
N LYS A 12 -12.70 -4.09 9.74
CA LYS A 12 -11.92 -4.47 8.54
C LYS A 12 -11.89 -5.97 8.36
N PHE A 13 -11.80 -6.75 9.43
CA PHE A 13 -11.84 -8.20 9.34
C PHE A 13 -13.16 -8.70 8.77
N ARG A 14 -14.28 -8.15 9.23
CA ARG A 14 -15.59 -8.45 8.64
C ARG A 14 -15.66 -8.04 7.17
N GLU A 15 -15.09 -6.90 6.80
CA GLU A 15 -15.02 -6.44 5.41
C GLU A 15 -14.22 -7.40 4.52
N PHE A 16 -13.20 -8.06 5.07
CA PHE A 16 -12.31 -8.98 4.36
C PHE A 16 -12.56 -10.46 4.64
N GLY A 17 -13.65 -10.82 5.34
CA GLY A 17 -13.99 -12.21 5.68
C GLY A 17 -12.98 -12.90 6.61
N VAL A 18 -12.20 -12.13 7.38
CA VAL A 18 -11.18 -12.63 8.31
C VAL A 18 -11.84 -13.06 9.62
N ASP A 19 -11.45 -14.22 10.15
CA ASP A 19 -11.89 -14.67 11.48
C ASP A 19 -11.40 -13.72 12.60
N PRO A 20 -12.31 -13.09 13.37
CA PRO A 20 -11.99 -12.27 14.54
C PRO A 20 -11.07 -12.93 15.57
N SER A 21 -11.12 -14.26 15.70
CA SER A 21 -10.31 -15.02 16.67
C SER A 21 -8.80 -14.85 16.44
N CYS A 22 -8.41 -14.58 15.19
CA CYS A 22 -7.04 -14.26 14.82
C CYS A 22 -6.51 -12.97 15.44
N ALA A 23 -7.36 -11.96 15.69
CA ALA A 23 -6.90 -10.65 16.16
C ALA A 23 -6.06 -10.79 17.44
N ARG A 24 -6.37 -11.81 18.26
CA ARG A 24 -5.67 -12.15 19.50
C ARG A 24 -4.24 -12.66 19.30
N ARG A 25 -3.88 -13.08 18.09
CA ARG A 25 -2.55 -13.58 17.73
C ARG A 25 -1.65 -12.48 17.15
N VAL A 26 -2.18 -11.26 16.99
CA VAL A 26 -1.47 -10.15 16.36
C VAL A 26 -0.95 -9.22 17.44
N SER A 27 0.37 -9.16 17.59
CA SER A 27 1.04 -8.07 18.31
C SER A 27 1.48 -7.01 17.31
N CYS A 28 1.02 -5.78 17.50
CA CYS A 28 1.19 -4.69 16.55
C CYS A 28 1.49 -3.37 17.24
N ARG A 29 2.14 -2.46 16.51
CA ARG A 29 2.58 -1.14 17.00
C ARG A 29 1.65 0.01 16.61
N SER A 30 0.79 -0.21 15.62
CA SER A 30 -0.19 0.76 15.13
C SER A 30 -1.39 0.03 14.51
N GLU A 31 -2.51 0.73 14.31
CA GLU A 31 -3.72 0.17 13.68
C GLU A 31 -3.43 -0.43 12.30
N LEU A 32 -2.64 0.26 11.48
CA LEU A 32 -2.25 -0.19 10.15
C LEU A 32 -1.40 -1.47 10.19
N ASP A 33 -0.43 -1.54 11.10
CA ASP A 33 0.37 -2.74 11.34
C ASP A 33 -0.50 -3.92 11.80
N CYS A 34 -1.50 -3.67 12.66
CA CYS A 34 -2.46 -4.68 13.08
C CYS A 34 -3.24 -5.25 11.89
N ILE A 35 -3.76 -4.38 11.01
CA ILE A 35 -4.55 -4.78 9.83
C ILE A 35 -3.73 -5.67 8.92
N ILE A 36 -2.49 -5.27 8.60
CA ILE A 36 -1.63 -6.01 7.68
C ILE A 36 -1.24 -7.36 8.27
N LYS A 37 -0.77 -7.40 9.53
CA LYS A 37 -0.37 -8.66 10.18
C LYS A 37 -1.52 -9.64 10.25
N ALA A 38 -2.70 -9.16 10.60
CA ALA A 38 -3.88 -10.01 10.63
C ALA A 38 -4.24 -10.57 9.26
N LEU A 39 -4.23 -9.74 8.22
CA LEU A 39 -4.48 -10.17 6.86
C LEU A 39 -3.45 -11.22 6.39
N LYS A 40 -2.18 -11.04 6.74
CA LYS A 40 -1.14 -12.05 6.46
C LYS A 40 -1.39 -13.36 7.23
N ILE A 41 -1.69 -13.28 8.53
CA ILE A 41 -1.84 -14.45 9.41
C ILE A 41 -3.12 -15.24 9.11
N CYS A 42 -4.25 -14.58 8.89
CA CYS A 42 -5.56 -15.24 8.80
C CYS A 42 -5.93 -15.67 7.40
N ASN A 43 -5.60 -14.85 6.41
CA ASN A 43 -5.94 -15.11 5.02
C ASN A 43 -4.75 -15.69 4.25
N GLY A 44 -3.59 -15.87 4.92
CA GLY A 44 -2.38 -16.37 4.29
C GLY A 44 -1.83 -15.44 3.21
N LEU A 45 -2.19 -14.16 3.23
CA LEU A 45 -1.76 -13.18 2.23
C LEU A 45 -0.25 -12.92 2.37
N LYS A 46 0.47 -12.85 1.26
CA LYS A 46 1.94 -12.92 1.28
C LYS A 46 2.65 -11.64 0.90
N VAL A 47 2.02 -10.79 0.09
CA VAL A 47 2.70 -9.65 -0.53
C VAL A 47 2.06 -8.34 -0.08
N THR A 48 2.86 -7.46 0.52
CA THR A 48 2.52 -6.10 0.90
C THR A 48 3.25 -5.13 -0.02
N GLN A 49 2.49 -4.27 -0.68
CA GLN A 49 2.99 -3.31 -1.66
C GLN A 49 2.62 -1.90 -1.22
N LEU A 50 3.57 -0.98 -1.32
CA LEU A 50 3.34 0.45 -1.19
C LEU A 50 3.21 1.06 -2.58
N GLY A 51 2.03 1.54 -2.94
CA GLY A 51 1.78 2.31 -4.15
C GLY A 51 1.91 3.80 -3.89
N ILE A 52 2.64 4.51 -4.76
CA ILE A 52 2.77 5.96 -4.71
C ILE A 52 2.41 6.52 -6.08
N ASP A 53 1.53 7.51 -6.08
CA ASP A 53 1.07 8.23 -7.27
C ASP A 53 1.45 9.70 -7.19
N PRO A 54 2.54 10.11 -7.86
CA PRO A 54 2.98 11.49 -7.86
C PRO A 54 2.10 12.32 -8.82
N GLY A 55 1.29 13.21 -8.27
CA GLY A 55 0.51 14.19 -9.04
C GLY A 55 0.61 15.60 -8.45
N GLU A 56 -0.36 16.44 -8.77
CA GLU A 56 -0.58 17.73 -8.10
C GLU A 56 -0.81 17.52 -6.59
N THR A 57 -1.62 16.51 -6.27
CA THR A 57 -1.65 15.83 -4.97
C THR A 57 -0.98 14.47 -5.10
N VAL A 58 -0.36 14.00 -4.02
CA VAL A 58 0.27 12.68 -3.97
C VAL A 58 -0.71 11.68 -3.37
N GLY A 59 -0.98 10.60 -4.11
CA GLY A 59 -1.73 9.45 -3.62
C GLY A 59 -0.81 8.37 -3.08
N ILE A 60 -1.16 7.79 -1.93
CA ILE A 60 -0.45 6.65 -1.34
C ILE A 60 -1.46 5.54 -1.04
N VAL A 61 -1.12 4.31 -1.38
CA VAL A 61 -1.94 3.14 -1.07
C VAL A 61 -1.07 2.02 -0.51
N ILE A 62 -1.60 1.27 0.45
CA ILE A 62 -1.01 0.01 0.88
C ILE A 62 -1.92 -1.11 0.42
N VAL A 63 -1.33 -2.08 -0.26
CA VAL A 63 -2.04 -3.22 -0.84
C VAL A 63 -1.46 -4.50 -0.28
N VAL A 64 -2.32 -5.38 0.22
CA VAL A 64 -1.96 -6.73 0.66
C VAL A 64 -2.61 -7.72 -0.31
N ASP A 65 -1.81 -8.41 -1.11
CA ASP A 65 -2.25 -9.44 -2.08
C ASP A 65 -3.45 -9.00 -2.94
N ALA A 66 -3.32 -7.83 -3.58
CA ALA A 66 -4.32 -7.12 -4.39
C ALA A 66 -5.49 -6.44 -3.65
N VAL A 67 -5.56 -6.57 -2.32
CA VAL A 67 -6.55 -5.89 -1.49
C VAL A 67 -6.01 -4.54 -1.01
N PRO A 68 -6.62 -3.39 -1.35
CA PRO A 68 -6.24 -2.12 -0.76
C PRO A 68 -6.69 -2.09 0.70
N VAL A 69 -5.76 -1.88 1.62
CA VAL A 69 -6.02 -1.90 3.06
C VAL A 69 -6.01 -0.51 3.67
N TRP A 70 -5.31 0.43 3.02
CA TRP A 70 -5.15 1.79 3.48
C TRP A 70 -4.84 2.71 2.30
N GLU A 71 -5.41 3.91 2.32
CA GLU A 71 -5.25 4.93 1.29
C GLU A 71 -5.07 6.30 1.95
N TRP A 72 -4.27 7.16 1.32
CA TRP A 72 -4.03 8.53 1.72
C TRP A 72 -3.80 9.40 0.49
N GLU A 73 -4.20 10.67 0.58
CA GLU A 73 -3.97 11.66 -0.45
C GLU A 73 -3.66 13.01 0.20
N GLY A 74 -2.69 13.76 -0.32
CA GLY A 74 -2.33 15.05 0.24
C GLY A 74 -1.18 15.74 -0.50
N SER A 75 -0.56 16.70 0.18
CA SER A 75 0.54 17.48 -0.40
C SER A 75 1.84 16.65 -0.51
N ARG A 76 2.76 17.09 -1.37
CA ARG A 76 4.05 16.41 -1.57
C ARG A 76 4.89 16.37 -0.28
N ASP A 77 4.94 17.47 0.46
CA ASP A 77 5.71 17.57 1.71
C ASP A 77 5.18 16.66 2.81
N GLU A 78 3.86 16.50 2.89
CA GLU A 78 3.22 15.55 3.81
C GLU A 78 3.46 14.12 3.36
N ALA A 79 3.43 13.85 2.06
CA ALA A 79 3.64 12.52 1.50
C ALA A 79 5.00 11.94 1.90
N VAL A 80 6.07 12.73 1.90
CA VAL A 80 7.41 12.29 2.36
C VAL A 80 7.36 11.80 3.81
N LYS A 81 6.66 12.53 4.68
CA LYS A 81 6.51 12.15 6.09
C LYS A 81 5.70 10.85 6.23
N VAL A 82 4.61 10.76 5.49
CA VAL A 82 3.73 9.57 5.49
C VAL A 82 4.47 8.34 4.97
N VAL A 83 5.21 8.44 3.85
CA VAL A 83 6.03 7.33 3.33
C VAL A 83 7.07 6.90 4.36
N SER A 84 7.76 7.86 5.00
CA SER A 84 8.74 7.56 6.05
C SER A 84 8.11 6.83 7.24
N GLU A 85 6.94 7.26 7.69
CA GLU A 85 6.21 6.63 8.79
C GLU A 85 5.75 5.22 8.41
N VAL A 86 5.20 5.04 7.21
CA VAL A 86 4.76 3.74 6.70
C VAL A 86 5.93 2.76 6.67
N LEU A 87 7.06 3.13 6.08
CA LEU A 87 8.23 2.27 5.96
C LEU A 87 8.86 1.90 7.31
N LYS A 88 8.68 2.72 8.36
CA LYS A 88 9.10 2.41 9.73
C LYS A 88 8.11 1.52 10.48
N THR A 89 6.84 1.57 10.09
CA THR A 89 5.74 0.96 10.82
C THR A 89 5.45 -0.45 10.33
N ILE A 90 5.55 -0.66 9.01
CA ILE A 90 5.13 -1.90 8.36
C ILE A 90 6.22 -2.45 7.43
N GLU A 91 6.30 -3.77 7.37
CA GLU A 91 7.17 -4.47 6.42
C GLU A 91 6.55 -4.46 5.02
N ILE A 92 7.23 -3.78 4.08
CA ILE A 92 6.84 -3.67 2.68
C ILE A 92 7.74 -4.58 1.82
N ASP A 93 7.14 -5.43 0.99
CA ASP A 93 7.88 -6.32 0.08
C ASP A 93 8.39 -5.58 -1.16
N ARG A 94 7.66 -4.54 -1.60
CA ARG A 94 8.03 -3.68 -2.73
C ARG A 94 7.28 -2.36 -2.75
N VAL A 95 7.91 -1.36 -3.33
CA VAL A 95 7.28 -0.08 -3.68
C VAL A 95 6.92 -0.08 -5.17
N VAL A 96 5.77 0.47 -5.53
CA VAL A 96 5.31 0.64 -6.91
C VAL A 96 5.02 2.12 -7.13
N THR A 97 5.70 2.76 -8.08
CA THR A 97 5.55 4.21 -8.33
C THR A 97 5.93 4.56 -9.77
N SER A 98 5.60 5.76 -10.24
CA SER A 98 6.17 6.34 -11.45
C SER A 98 7.47 7.10 -11.14
N GLU A 99 8.18 7.56 -12.17
CA GLU A 99 9.50 8.23 -11.98
C GLU A 99 9.41 9.45 -11.05
N GLY A 100 8.30 10.18 -11.10
CA GLY A 100 8.05 11.36 -10.27
C GLY A 100 7.80 11.06 -8.80
N GLY A 101 7.80 9.80 -8.36
CA GLY A 101 7.64 9.43 -6.95
C GLY A 101 8.92 8.87 -6.33
N LEU A 102 10.03 8.82 -7.08
CA LEU A 102 11.33 8.38 -6.58
C LEU A 102 11.91 9.33 -5.53
N ASP A 103 11.63 10.63 -5.65
CA ASP A 103 12.07 11.67 -4.70
C ASP A 103 11.33 11.62 -3.36
N LEU A 104 10.19 10.92 -3.30
CA LEU A 104 9.45 10.67 -2.07
C LEU A 104 10.04 9.52 -1.25
N LEU A 105 10.98 8.76 -1.83
CA LEU A 105 11.59 7.60 -1.19
C LEU A 105 12.89 7.99 -0.48
N PRO A 106 13.16 7.42 0.70
CA PRO A 106 14.44 7.65 1.35
C PRO A 106 15.57 7.04 0.52
N SER A 107 16.71 7.74 0.41
CA SER A 107 17.86 7.27 -0.37
C SER A 107 18.43 5.92 0.11
N SER A 108 18.19 5.57 1.38
CA SER A 108 18.61 4.31 2.00
C SER A 108 17.58 3.19 1.87
N LEU A 109 16.59 3.31 0.98
CA LEU A 109 15.56 2.30 0.81
C LEU A 109 16.14 1.00 0.22
N GLU A 110 16.12 -0.07 1.00
CA GLU A 110 16.56 -1.41 0.56
C GLU A 110 15.44 -2.21 -0.13
N VAL A 111 14.19 -1.75 -0.01
CA VAL A 111 13.02 -2.40 -0.57
C VAL A 111 12.98 -2.24 -2.09
N PRO A 112 12.72 -3.31 -2.87
CA PRO A 112 12.63 -3.21 -4.33
C PRO A 112 11.59 -2.17 -4.79
N VAL A 113 12.00 -1.29 -5.71
CA VAL A 113 11.12 -0.31 -6.36
C VAL A 113 10.77 -0.79 -7.78
N VAL A 114 9.47 -0.82 -8.08
CA VAL A 114 8.92 -1.13 -9.39
C VAL A 114 8.45 0.17 -10.03
N LEU A 115 9.15 0.57 -11.10
CA LEU A 115 8.79 1.75 -11.87
C LEU A 115 7.70 1.43 -12.89
N VAL A 116 6.62 2.20 -12.83
CA VAL A 116 5.48 2.10 -13.74
C VAL A 116 5.51 3.28 -14.68
N ARG A 117 5.59 3.02 -15.99
CA ARG A 117 5.38 4.07 -16.98
C ARG A 117 3.89 4.40 -17.01
N GLU A 118 3.56 5.64 -16.68
CA GLU A 118 2.23 6.19 -16.94
C GLU A 118 2.04 6.27 -18.45
N HIS A 119 1.45 5.23 -19.03
CA HIS A 119 0.77 5.41 -20.31
C HIS A 119 -0.49 6.18 -19.99
N GLY A 120 -0.54 7.44 -20.46
CA GLY A 120 -1.69 8.33 -20.38
C GLY A 120 -2.96 7.61 -20.82
N THR A 121 -3.63 6.97 -19.87
CA THR A 121 -4.96 6.44 -20.03
C THR A 121 -5.79 7.17 -19.01
N SER A 122 -6.46 8.22 -19.48
CA SER A 122 -7.61 8.80 -18.81
C SER A 122 -8.47 7.68 -18.24
N LYS A 123 -9.01 7.89 -17.03
CA LYS A 123 -9.86 7.00 -16.22
C LYS A 123 -10.81 6.10 -17.07
N ARG A 124 -10.29 5.05 -17.70
CA ARG A 124 -11.13 4.01 -18.30
C ARG A 124 -11.62 3.19 -17.12
N ARG A 125 -12.88 3.44 -16.75
CA ARG A 125 -13.67 2.62 -15.82
C ARG A 125 -13.34 1.15 -16.05
N VAL A 126 -12.55 0.56 -15.18
CA VAL A 126 -12.47 -0.90 -15.06
C VAL A 126 -13.83 -1.31 -14.49
N ARG A 127 -14.72 -1.85 -15.34
CA ARG A 127 -16.04 -2.32 -14.91
C ARG A 127 -15.84 -3.34 -13.78
N GLY A 128 -16.40 -3.03 -12.60
CA GLY A 128 -16.33 -3.90 -11.41
C GLY A 128 -15.50 -3.35 -10.25
N LEU A 129 -14.64 -2.35 -10.48
CA LEU A 129 -13.98 -1.62 -9.39
C LEU A 129 -14.90 -0.49 -8.90
N LYS A 130 -15.22 -0.49 -7.60
CA LYS A 130 -15.98 0.60 -6.95
C LYS A 130 -15.32 1.94 -7.28
N LYS A 131 -16.14 3.00 -7.38
CA LYS A 131 -15.81 4.40 -7.74
C LYS A 131 -14.67 5.08 -6.93
N HIS A 132 -13.99 4.38 -6.03
CA HIS A 132 -13.06 4.91 -5.04
C HIS A 132 -11.61 4.42 -5.20
N SER A 133 -11.25 3.70 -6.27
CA SER A 133 -9.85 3.29 -6.41
C SER A 133 -8.98 4.51 -6.77
N SER A 134 -8.18 5.00 -5.82
CA SER A 134 -7.11 5.97 -6.06
C SER A 134 -6.24 5.54 -7.25
N SER A 135 -5.70 6.50 -8.00
CA SER A 135 -4.84 6.21 -9.16
C SER A 135 -3.57 5.44 -8.75
N ALA A 136 -3.10 5.64 -7.51
CA ALA A 136 -2.12 4.79 -6.82
C ALA A 136 -2.54 3.30 -6.78
N TYR A 137 -3.79 2.99 -6.41
CA TYR A 137 -4.29 1.62 -6.44
C TYR A 137 -4.29 1.04 -7.85
N LEU A 138 -4.70 1.80 -8.87
CA LEU A 138 -4.69 1.33 -10.25
C LEU A 138 -3.27 1.02 -10.74
N MET A 139 -2.26 1.78 -10.29
CA MET A 139 -0.87 1.48 -10.58
C MET A 139 -0.40 0.18 -9.92
N VAL A 140 -0.73 -0.02 -8.65
CA VAL A 140 -0.38 -1.26 -7.92
C VAL A 140 -1.12 -2.47 -8.53
N ALA A 141 -2.40 -2.34 -8.83
CA ALA A 141 -3.22 -3.40 -9.40
C ALA A 141 -2.73 -3.82 -10.80
N ARG A 142 -2.38 -2.86 -11.66
CA ARG A 142 -1.81 -3.15 -13.00
C ARG A 142 -0.48 -3.90 -12.93
N ASN A 143 0.35 -3.61 -11.92
CA ASN A 143 1.65 -4.27 -11.73
C ASN A 143 1.55 -5.59 -10.96
N SER A 144 0.51 -5.78 -10.16
CA SER A 144 0.24 -7.08 -9.53
C SER A 144 -0.12 -8.16 -10.56
N ILE A 145 -0.63 -7.76 -11.73
CA ILE A 145 -0.96 -8.66 -12.85
C ILE A 145 0.23 -8.85 -13.83
N THR A 146 1.15 -7.88 -13.91
CA THR A 146 2.27 -7.92 -14.86
C THR A 146 3.59 -8.32 -14.18
N ARG A 147 4.02 -9.57 -14.37
CA ARG A 147 5.29 -10.15 -13.86
C ARG A 147 6.58 -9.52 -14.44
N ARG A 148 6.61 -8.23 -14.82
CA ARG A 148 7.81 -7.56 -15.33
C ARG A 148 8.35 -6.57 -14.31
N VAL A 149 9.06 -7.10 -13.32
CA VAL A 149 9.86 -6.30 -12.39
C VAL A 149 11.17 -5.91 -13.07
N ARG A 150 11.37 -4.62 -13.36
CA ARG A 150 12.71 -4.07 -13.60
C ARG A 150 13.28 -3.64 -12.26
N ARG A 151 14.35 -4.29 -11.79
CA ARG A 151 15.07 -3.86 -10.58
C ARG A 151 15.80 -2.55 -10.88
N TRP A 152 15.44 -1.49 -10.17
CA TRP A 152 16.25 -0.28 -10.10
C TRP A 152 17.52 -0.60 -9.28
N ARG A 153 18.71 -0.27 -9.81
CA ARG A 153 19.96 -0.29 -9.06
C ARG A 153 20.39 1.17 -8.95
N GLY A 154 20.39 1.71 -7.73
CA GLY A 154 20.82 3.08 -7.47
C GLY A 154 22.24 3.30 -7.97
N GLY A 155 22.43 4.35 -8.78
CA GLY A 155 23.73 4.79 -9.26
C GLY A 155 24.45 5.61 -8.20
N SER A 156 25.71 5.27 -7.96
CA SER A 156 26.69 6.03 -7.18
C SER A 156 27.08 7.33 -7.86
#